data_AF-E2BVW2-F1
#
_entry.id   AF-E2BVW2-F1
#
_cell.length_a   1.000
_cell.length_b   1.000
_cell.length_c   1.000
_cell.angle_alpha   90.00
_cell.angle_beta   90.00
_cell.angle_gamma   90.00
#
_symmetry.space_group_name_H-M   'P 1'
#
loop_
_entity.id
_entity.type
_entity.pdbx_description
1 polymer ?
#
loop_
_entity_poly.entity_id
_entity_poly.type
_entity_poly.pdbx_seq_one_letter_code
_entity_poly.pdbx_strand_id
1 'polypeptide(L)' 'WFLHHDNAPFHTALILREHFAKNSTHIVPQPSYSPDLAPCDFWLFNKLKRPLRGHRFDSIEEIK' A
#
# COMPACT_ATOMS: atom_id res chain seq x y z
N TRP A 1 15.06 2.98 -8.01
CA TRP A 1 13.96 2.38 -7.23
C TRP A 1 12.65 3.03 -7.65
N PHE A 2 11.57 2.26 -7.76
CA PHE A 2 10.25 2.75 -8.14
C PHE A 2 9.27 2.50 -6.99
N LEU A 3 8.41 3.48 -6.71
CA LEU A 3 7.34 3.37 -5.73
C LEU A 3 6.04 3.00 -6.44
N HIS A 4 5.37 1.95 -5.97
CA HIS A 4 4.07 1.53 -6.45
C HIS A 4 3.04 1.68 -5.32
N HIS A 5 2.01 2.48 -5.55
CA HIS A 5 0.88 2.67 -4.64
C HIS A 5 -0.41 2.87 -5.44
N ASP A 6 -1.56 2.76 -4.79
CA ASP A 6 -2.85 2.95 -5.43
C ASP A 6 -3.19 4.43 -5.63
N ASN A 7 -4.27 4.70 -6.38
CA ASN A 7 -4.70 6.05 -6.71
C ASN A 7 -5.66 6.65 -5.66
N ALA A 8 -5.59 6.23 -4.39
CA ALA A 8 -6.42 6.85 -3.37
C ALA A 8 -6.19 8.37 -3.33
N PRO A 9 -7.23 9.19 -3.05
CA PRO A 9 -7.12 10.64 -3.10
C PRO A 9 -5.97 11.22 -2.28
N PHE A 10 -5.69 10.59 -1.13
CA PHE A 10 -4.56 10.96 -0.28
C PHE A 10 -3.21 10.75 -0.99
N HIS A 11 -3.02 9.59 -1.62
CA HIS A 11 -1.78 9.24 -2.33
C HIS A 11 -1.55 10.06 -3.60
N THR A 12 -2.60 10.61 -4.21
CA THR A 12 -2.52 11.48 -5.39
C THR A 12 -2.54 12.98 -5.07
N ALA A 13 -2.62 13.35 -3.78
CA ALA A 13 -2.70 14.74 -3.36
C ALA A 13 -1.47 15.54 -3.83
N LEU A 14 -1.68 16.83 -4.11
CA LEU A 14 -0.63 17.72 -4.62
C LEU A 14 0.62 17.74 -3.72
N ILE A 15 0.42 17.83 -2.40
CA ILE A 15 1.51 17.85 -1.41
C ILE A 15 2.42 16.62 -1.55
N LEU A 16 1.84 15.42 -1.75
CA LEU A 16 2.63 14.21 -1.96
C LEU A 16 3.33 14.19 -3.30
N ARG A 17 2.65 14.65 -4.37
CA ARG A 17 3.27 14.73 -5.71
C ARG A 17 4.47 15.67 -5.73
N GLU A 18 4.36 16.82 -5.07
CA GLU A 18 5.47 17.76 -4.90
C GLU A 18 6.61 17.15 -4.07
N HIS A 19 6.27 16.44 -2.99
CA HIS A 19 7.25 15.72 -2.19
C HIS A 19 8.02 14.66 -2.99
N PHE A 20 7.31 13.86 -3.79
CA PHE A 20 7.92 12.85 -4.66
C PHE A 20 8.80 13.47 -5.73
N ALA A 21 8.36 14.57 -6.36
CA ALA A 21 9.16 15.30 -7.35
C ALA A 21 10.44 15.86 -6.71
N LYS A 22 10.34 16.50 -5.54
CA LYS A 22 11.49 17.04 -4.79
C LYS A 22 12.52 15.96 -4.45
N ASN A 23 12.06 14.77 -4.10
CA ASN A 23 12.91 13.65 -3.73
C ASN A 23 13.29 12.74 -4.92
N SER A 24 12.99 13.13 -6.16
CA SER A 24 13.25 12.31 -7.37
C SER A 24 12.72 10.88 -7.27
N THR A 25 11.55 10.72 -6.63
CA THR A 25 10.89 9.43 -6.47
C THR A 25 10.09 9.09 -7.72
N HIS A 26 10.44 8.00 -8.39
CA HIS A 26 9.68 7.53 -9.56
C HIS A 26 8.45 6.73 -9.13
N ILE A 27 7.26 7.20 -9.51
CA ILE A 27 5.99 6.52 -9.23
C ILE A 27 5.60 5.62 -10.40
N VAL A 28 5.23 4.38 -10.11
CA VAL A 28 4.62 3.47 -11.10
C VAL A 28 3.13 3.80 -11.21
N PRO A 29 2.60 4.06 -12.42
CA PRO A 29 1.17 4.30 -12.59
C PRO A 29 0.38 3.04 -12.29
N GLN A 30 -0.59 3.15 -11.36
CA GLN A 30 -1.53 2.09 -11.04
C GLN A 30 -2.84 2.33 -11.81
N PRO A 31 -3.39 1.35 -12.55
CA PRO A 31 -4.70 1.50 -13.17
C PRO A 31 -5.82 1.48 -12.12
N SER A 32 -6.92 2.19 -12.41
CA SER A 32 -8.09 2.22 -11.52
C SER A 32 -8.66 0.82 -11.31
N TYR A 33 -9.07 0.52 -10.07
CA TYR A 33 -9.72 -0.74 -9.69
C TYR A 33 -8.94 -2.01 -10.08
N SER A 34 -7.60 -1.97 -10.09
CA SER A 34 -6.74 -3.09 -10.48
C SER A 34 -5.92 -3.68 -9.32
N PRO A 35 -6.56 -4.23 -8.28
CA PRO A 35 -5.86 -4.83 -7.13
C PRO A 35 -5.02 -6.05 -7.52
N ASP A 36 -5.34 -6.71 -8.64
CA ASP A 36 -4.56 -7.79 -9.23
C ASP A 36 -3.16 -7.36 -9.68
N LEU A 37 -2.96 -6.07 -9.96
CA LEU A 37 -1.66 -5.50 -10.32
C LEU A 37 -0.87 -5.00 -9.11
N ALA A 38 -1.52 -4.84 -7.96
CA ALA A 38 -0.87 -4.33 -6.74
C ALA A 38 -0.26 -5.48 -5.92
N PRO A 39 1.09 -5.53 -5.77
CA PRO A 39 1.75 -6.63 -5.05
C PRO A 39 1.28 -6.82 -3.62
N CYS A 40 0.89 -5.73 -2.95
CA CYS A 40 0.34 -5.78 -1.61
C CYS A 40 -1.00 -6.54 -1.58
N ASP A 41 -1.89 -6.27 -2.52
CA ASP A 41 -3.24 -6.83 -2.55
C ASP A 41 -3.26 -8.29 -3.03
N PHE A 42 -2.61 -8.60 -4.16
CA PHE A 42 -2.69 -9.95 -4.71
C PHE A 42 -1.80 -10.96 -3.98
N TRP A 43 -0.66 -10.53 -3.40
CA TRP A 43 0.32 -11.43 -2.80
C TRP A 43 0.50 -11.25 -1.30
N LEU A 44 0.89 -10.05 -0.84
CA LEU A 44 1.28 -9.84 0.56
C LEU A 44 0.13 -10.05 1.54
N PHE A 45 -1.01 -9.38 1.34
CA PHE A 45 -2.13 -9.46 2.25
C PHE A 45 -2.76 -10.84 2.29
N ASN A 46 -2.74 -11.59 1.18
CA ASN A 46 -3.17 -12.99 1.19
C ASN A 46 -2.30 -13.87 2.08
N LYS A 47 -0.99 -13.62 2.12
CA LYS A 47 -0.08 -14.33 3.04
C LYS A 47 -0.26 -13.89 4.48
N LEU A 48 -0.52 -12.61 4.72
CA LEU A 48 -0.73 -12.05 6.05
C LEU A 48 -2.07 -12.46 6.67
N LYS A 49 -3.14 -12.53 5.88
CA LYS A 49 -4.48 -12.93 6.34
C LYS A 49 -4.52 -14.37 6.88
N ARG A 50 -3.67 -15.27 6.39
CA ARG A 50 -3.65 -16.68 6.80
C ARG A 50 -3.31 -16.86 8.29
N PRO A 51 -2.16 -16.38 8.79
CA PRO A 51 -1.83 -16.48 10.21
C PRO A 51 -2.76 -15.61 11.07
N LEU A 52 -3.28 -14.48 10.56
CA LEU A 52 -4.18 -13.63 11.35
C LEU A 52 -5.60 -14.21 11.50
N ARG A 53 -5.97 -15.22 10.69
CA ARG A 53 -7.35 -15.73 10.66
C ARG A 53 -7.69 -16.43 11.98
N GLY A 54 -8.68 -15.87 12.68
CA GLY A 54 -9.18 -16.44 13.94
C GLY A 54 -8.37 -16.04 15.18
N HIS A 55 -7.35 -15.21 15.02
CA HIS A 55 -6.66 -14.59 16.15
C HIS A 55 -7.37 -13.30 16.58
N ARG A 56 -7.55 -13.16 17.90
CA ARG A 56 -7.98 -11.92 18.55
C ARG A 56 -6.77 -11.42 19.32
N PHE A 57 -6.52 -10.13 19.24
CA PHE A 57 -5.43 -9.45 19.92
C PHE A 57 -6.05 -8.56 20.98
N ASP A 58 -5.49 -8.58 22.18
CA ASP A 58 -6.01 -7.84 23.34
C ASP A 58 -5.41 -6.42 23.42
N SER A 59 -4.33 -6.18 22.68
CA SER A 59 -3.64 -4.89 22.63
C SER A 59 -3.07 -4.60 21.24
N ILE A 60 -2.68 -3.34 21.02
CA ILE A 60 -2.04 -2.92 19.77
C ILE A 60 -0.61 -3.45 19.69
N GLU A 61 0.05 -3.60 20.83
CA GLU A 61 1.41 -4.12 20.97
C GLU A 61 1.55 -5.56 20.45
N GLU A 62 0.48 -6.36 20.52
CA GLU A 62 0.46 -7.72 19.96
C GLU A 62 0.26 -7.76 18.44
N ILE A 63 -0.24 -6.67 17.84
CA ILE A 63 -0.47 -6.55 16.39
C ILE A 63 0.77 -5.99 15.66
N LYS A 64 1.52 -5.10 16.33
CA LYS A 64 2.67 -4.36 15.79
C LYS A 64 3.90 -5.23 15.60
#